data_AF-A0A3D6CJB4-F1
#
_entry.id   AF-A0A3D6CJB4-F1
#
_cell.length_a   1.000
_cell.length_b   1.000
_cell.length_c   1.000
_cell.angle_alpha   90.00
_cell.angle_beta   90.00
_cell.angle_gamma   90.00
#
_symmetry.space_group_name_H-M   'P 1'
#
loop_
_entity.id
_entity.type
_entity.pdbx_description
1 polymer ?
#
loop_
_entity_poly.entity_id
_entity_poly.type
_entity_poly.pdbx_seq_one_letter_code
_entity_poly.pdbx_strand_id
1 'polypeptide(L)'
;KQDYSIFPAKENSIQLADVQKYFIDDIDTYKLVFIDGKYSSFLSETTHDTFDVCLMSSALAKPKYKAVIENYFNKIAKKDNLTSLNTAFANEGAYIYIPRNVEVEKPIQVLNFTTGSEAATMLQPRNLIVVEQNAHVQIIERHQSLTSNPVLTNSVTEIFAAKDSTVDIYKIQNDDKTASLVDNSYIEQKSNSVVSVHTFSFGGNITRN
;
A
#
# COMPACT_ATOMS: atom_id res chain seq x y z
N LYS A 1 -12.75 -22.94 -10.96
CA LYS A 1 -11.69 -22.08 -11.55
C LYS A 1 -12.32 -20.70 -11.69
N GLN A 2 -11.83 -19.71 -10.95
CA GLN A 2 -12.32 -18.33 -11.02
C GLN A 2 -11.59 -17.61 -12.16
N ASP A 3 -12.27 -16.70 -12.86
CA ASP A 3 -11.69 -15.85 -13.89
C ASP A 3 -11.57 -14.43 -13.35
N TYR A 4 -10.34 -14.03 -12.98
CA TYR A 4 -10.08 -12.78 -12.28
C TYR A 4 -9.80 -11.65 -13.26
N SER A 5 -10.47 -10.51 -13.09
CA SER A 5 -10.13 -9.29 -13.81
C SER A 5 -9.05 -8.50 -13.08
N ILE A 6 -8.05 -8.00 -13.82
CA ILE A 6 -6.97 -7.13 -13.31
C ILE A 6 -7.35 -5.64 -13.48
N PHE A 7 -8.28 -5.34 -14.40
CA PHE A 7 -8.75 -3.97 -14.65
C PHE A 7 -10.27 -3.94 -14.55
N PRO A 8 -10.85 -3.08 -13.70
CA PRO A 8 -12.30 -2.99 -13.60
C PRO A 8 -12.87 -2.42 -14.90
N ALA A 9 -13.96 -3.02 -15.40
CA ALA A 9 -14.63 -2.59 -16.63
C ALA A 9 -15.39 -1.26 -16.47
N LYS A 10 -15.69 -0.86 -15.22
CA LYS A 10 -16.36 0.39 -14.86
C LYS A 10 -15.67 1.06 -13.67
N GLU A 11 -15.70 2.39 -13.64
CA GLU A 11 -15.33 3.13 -12.43
C GLU A 11 -16.53 3.19 -11.49
N ASN A 12 -16.34 2.63 -10.29
CA ASN A 12 -17.30 2.72 -9.21
C ASN A 12 -16.88 3.86 -8.28
N SER A 13 -17.77 4.82 -8.08
CA SER A 13 -17.61 5.84 -7.04
C SER A 13 -18.18 5.30 -5.72
N ILE A 14 -17.34 5.13 -4.71
CA ILE A 14 -17.78 4.87 -3.33
C ILE A 14 -17.99 6.21 -2.61
N GLN A 15 -19.03 6.31 -1.77
CA GLN A 15 -19.25 7.49 -0.94
C GLN A 15 -18.49 7.37 0.39
N LEU A 16 -18.14 8.50 1.00
CA LEU A 16 -17.46 8.53 2.30
C LEU A 16 -18.20 7.67 3.35
N ALA A 17 -19.53 7.71 3.37
CA ALA A 17 -20.37 6.97 4.30
C ALA A 17 -20.18 5.44 4.22
N ASP A 18 -19.83 4.89 3.06
CA ASP A 18 -19.65 3.45 2.85
C ASP A 18 -18.33 2.96 3.49
N VAL A 19 -17.33 3.84 3.59
CA VAL A 19 -15.97 3.48 4.01
C VAL A 19 -15.51 4.12 5.32
N GLN A 20 -16.27 5.10 5.84
CA GLN A 20 -15.91 5.87 7.03
C GLN A 20 -15.55 4.98 8.23
N LYS A 21 -16.33 3.92 8.47
CA LYS A 21 -16.10 2.95 9.58
C LYS A 21 -14.78 2.17 9.49
N TYR A 22 -14.10 2.20 8.35
CA TYR A 22 -12.81 1.53 8.15
C TYR A 22 -11.62 2.49 8.30
N PHE A 23 -11.90 3.78 8.32
CA PHE A 23 -10.91 4.76 8.75
C PHE A 23 -10.73 4.62 10.25
N ILE A 24 -9.52 4.90 10.72
CA ILE A 24 -9.31 5.00 12.15
C ILE A 24 -9.95 6.30 12.63
N ASP A 25 -11.08 6.15 13.33
CA ASP A 25 -11.80 7.24 13.96
C ASP A 25 -10.90 7.95 14.99
N ASP A 26 -11.10 9.26 15.16
CA ASP A 26 -10.43 10.13 16.14
C ASP A 26 -8.91 10.33 15.98
N ILE A 27 -8.31 9.90 14.86
CA ILE A 27 -6.90 10.20 14.52
C ILE A 27 -6.83 10.96 13.19
N ASP A 28 -6.09 12.06 13.18
CA ASP A 28 -5.76 12.80 11.97
C ASP A 28 -4.63 12.08 11.22
N THR A 29 -4.81 11.81 9.92
CA THR A 29 -3.92 10.92 9.15
C THR A 29 -3.83 11.36 7.69
N TYR A 30 -2.68 11.17 7.06
CA TYR A 30 -2.60 11.17 5.58
C TYR A 30 -3.27 9.91 5.03
N LYS A 31 -4.00 10.01 3.92
CA LYS A 31 -4.78 8.88 3.38
C LYS A 31 -4.50 8.68 1.91
N LEU A 32 -4.13 7.46 1.52
CA LEU A 32 -4.13 7.00 0.14
C LEU A 32 -5.17 5.91 0.00
N VAL A 33 -6.28 6.23 -0.65
CA VAL A 33 -7.43 5.33 -0.83
C VAL A 33 -7.46 4.83 -2.26
N PHE A 34 -7.49 3.51 -2.40
CA PHE A 34 -7.64 2.79 -3.67
C PHE A 34 -8.96 2.02 -3.65
N ILE A 35 -9.71 2.09 -4.75
CA ILE A 35 -10.99 1.43 -4.97
C ILE A 35 -10.85 0.56 -6.22
N ASP A 36 -10.95 -0.76 -6.06
CA ASP A 36 -10.72 -1.73 -7.14
C ASP A 36 -9.39 -1.45 -7.89
N GLY A 37 -8.33 -1.12 -7.13
CA GLY A 37 -7.00 -0.79 -7.67
C GLY A 37 -6.83 0.66 -8.15
N LYS A 38 -7.91 1.44 -8.23
CA LYS A 38 -7.87 2.83 -8.69
C LYS A 38 -7.82 3.82 -7.54
N TYR A 39 -6.90 4.78 -7.61
CA TYR A 39 -6.81 5.85 -6.62
C TYR A 39 -8.05 6.75 -6.61
N SER A 40 -8.58 7.04 -5.42
CA SER A 40 -9.69 7.96 -5.20
C SER A 40 -9.20 9.29 -4.66
N SER A 41 -9.17 10.33 -5.50
CA SER A 41 -8.77 11.68 -5.09
C SER A 41 -9.71 12.32 -4.07
N PHE A 42 -10.99 11.92 -4.06
CA PHE A 42 -12.00 12.46 -3.15
C PHE A 42 -11.83 11.98 -1.70
N LEU A 43 -11.26 10.78 -1.52
CA LEU A 43 -11.08 10.14 -0.21
C LEU A 43 -9.62 10.18 0.28
N SER A 44 -8.72 10.72 -0.54
CA SER A 44 -7.28 10.70 -0.30
C SER A 44 -6.71 12.10 -0.10
N GLU A 45 -5.57 12.14 0.59
CA GLU A 45 -4.77 13.32 0.84
C GLU A 45 -3.30 12.97 0.57
N THR A 46 -2.75 13.51 -0.53
CA THR A 46 -1.33 13.42 -0.86
C THR A 46 -0.58 14.62 -0.31
N THR A 47 0.68 14.43 0.08
CA THR A 47 1.58 15.53 0.46
C THR A 47 2.89 15.47 -0.33
N HIS A 48 3.44 16.64 -0.62
CA HIS A 48 4.67 16.83 -1.40
C HIS A 48 5.60 17.89 -0.80
N ASP A 49 5.34 18.29 0.45
CA ASP A 49 5.99 19.42 1.12
C ASP A 49 7.28 18.95 1.82
N THR A 50 7.20 18.65 3.12
CA THR A 50 8.33 18.19 3.93
C THR A 50 8.73 16.74 3.61
N PHE A 51 7.79 15.95 3.11
CA PHE A 51 7.98 14.56 2.69
C PHE A 51 6.96 14.24 1.59
N ASP A 52 7.17 13.15 0.85
CA ASP A 52 6.33 12.79 -0.28
C ASP A 52 5.48 11.55 0.07
N VAL A 53 4.15 11.70 0.00
CA VAL A 53 3.16 10.62 0.08
C VAL A 53 2.25 10.75 -1.12
N CYS A 54 2.42 9.87 -2.10
CA CYS A 54 1.61 9.89 -3.32
C CYS A 54 1.50 8.52 -3.97
N LEU A 55 0.87 8.46 -5.14
CA LEU A 55 0.66 7.22 -5.86
C LEU A 55 1.97 6.72 -6.49
N MET A 56 2.18 5.41 -6.48
CA MET A 56 3.31 4.76 -7.14
C MET A 56 3.38 5.11 -8.63
N SER A 57 2.25 5.13 -9.34
CA SER A 57 2.17 5.53 -10.75
C SER A 57 2.64 6.98 -10.99
N SER A 58 2.32 7.90 -10.08
CA SER A 58 2.82 9.28 -10.15
C SER A 58 4.33 9.34 -9.90
N ALA A 59 4.84 8.53 -8.98
CA ALA A 59 6.27 8.43 -8.70
C ALA A 59 7.06 7.85 -9.89
N LEU A 60 6.52 6.83 -10.57
CA LEU A 60 7.14 6.23 -11.76
C LEU A 60 7.18 7.19 -12.96
N ALA A 61 6.17 8.05 -13.13
CA ALA A 61 6.05 8.91 -14.31
C ALA A 61 6.78 10.26 -14.19
N LYS A 62 6.90 10.82 -12.98
CA LYS A 62 7.39 12.20 -12.81
C LYS A 62 8.92 12.25 -12.66
N PRO A 63 9.63 13.12 -13.42
CA PRO A 63 11.10 13.22 -13.35
C PRO A 63 11.66 13.51 -11.94
N LYS A 64 10.91 14.23 -11.08
CA LYS A 64 11.31 14.54 -9.69
C LYS A 64 11.73 13.28 -8.91
N TYR A 65 11.08 12.15 -9.14
CA TYR A 65 11.29 10.93 -8.35
C TYR A 65 12.26 9.94 -9.00
N LYS A 66 12.71 10.22 -10.24
CA LYS A 66 13.50 9.28 -11.04
C LYS A 66 14.71 8.73 -10.29
N ALA A 67 15.46 9.58 -9.59
CA ALA A 67 16.63 9.15 -8.84
C ALA A 67 16.29 8.17 -7.69
N VAL A 68 15.19 8.42 -6.98
CA VAL A 68 14.73 7.51 -5.91
C VAL A 68 14.25 6.19 -6.51
N ILE A 69 13.43 6.25 -7.56
CA ILE A 69 12.95 5.05 -8.26
C ILE A 69 14.12 4.19 -8.76
N GLU A 70 15.10 4.80 -9.43
CA GLU A 70 16.26 4.07 -9.96
C GLU A 70 17.12 3.42 -8.87
N ASN A 71 17.17 4.00 -7.67
CA ASN A 71 17.97 3.51 -6.56
C ASN A 71 17.26 2.48 -5.68
N TYR A 72 15.93 2.52 -5.58
CA TYR A 72 15.18 1.75 -4.58
C TYR A 72 14.09 0.85 -5.16
N PHE A 73 13.46 1.23 -6.27
CA PHE A 73 12.35 0.44 -6.82
C PHE A 73 12.85 -0.88 -7.42
N ASN A 74 12.21 -1.98 -7.01
CA ASN A 74 12.47 -3.34 -7.48
C ASN A 74 13.93 -3.78 -7.30
N LYS A 75 14.53 -3.45 -6.15
CA LYS A 75 15.93 -3.76 -5.83
C LYS A 75 16.08 -4.90 -4.84
N ILE A 76 15.21 -4.95 -3.84
CA ILE A 76 15.27 -5.93 -2.76
C ILE A 76 14.12 -6.93 -2.86
N ALA A 77 13.08 -6.60 -3.63
CA ALA A 77 12.02 -7.52 -3.97
C ALA A 77 12.55 -8.80 -4.66
N LYS A 78 12.13 -9.96 -4.16
CA LYS A 78 12.52 -11.25 -4.73
C LYS A 78 11.89 -11.41 -6.12
N LYS A 79 12.66 -11.86 -7.10
CA LYS A 79 12.17 -12.11 -8.47
C LYS A 79 11.47 -13.46 -8.61
N ASP A 80 10.42 -13.69 -7.83
CA ASP A 80 9.52 -14.83 -8.03
C ASP A 80 8.33 -14.46 -8.93
N ASN A 81 7.51 -15.46 -9.30
CA ASN A 81 6.45 -15.28 -10.29
C ASN A 81 5.40 -14.24 -9.85
N LEU A 82 5.01 -14.23 -8.57
CA LEU A 82 4.00 -13.30 -8.06
C LEU A 82 4.55 -11.88 -7.93
N THR A 83 5.79 -11.74 -7.47
CA THR A 83 6.43 -10.43 -7.37
C THR A 83 6.73 -9.82 -8.75
N SER A 84 7.11 -10.67 -9.71
CA SER A 84 7.33 -10.24 -11.10
C SER A 84 6.02 -9.82 -11.77
N LEU A 85 4.93 -10.55 -11.52
CA LEU A 85 3.59 -10.19 -11.98
C LEU A 85 3.14 -8.85 -11.39
N ASN A 86 3.27 -8.68 -10.07
CA ASN A 86 2.94 -7.43 -9.39
C ASN A 86 3.75 -6.25 -9.96
N THR A 87 5.06 -6.43 -10.14
CA THR A 87 5.92 -5.39 -10.72
C THR A 87 5.54 -5.05 -12.16
N ALA A 88 5.12 -6.02 -12.98
CA ALA A 88 4.66 -5.78 -14.35
C ALA A 88 3.38 -4.94 -14.42
N PHE A 89 2.55 -4.99 -13.37
CA PHE A 89 1.29 -4.26 -13.25
C PHE A 89 1.30 -3.19 -12.15
N ALA A 90 2.49 -2.66 -11.79
CA ALA A 90 2.72 -1.72 -10.70
C ALA A 90 2.18 -0.29 -10.95
N ASN A 91 0.92 -0.17 -11.37
CA ASN A 91 0.23 1.09 -11.57
C ASN A 91 -0.54 1.57 -10.31
N GLU A 92 -0.72 0.68 -9.33
CA GLU A 92 -1.39 0.93 -8.06
C GLU A 92 -0.43 0.77 -6.87
N GLY A 93 -0.78 1.37 -5.73
CA GLY A 93 0.03 1.37 -4.52
C GLY A 93 0.63 2.73 -4.17
N ALA A 94 1.31 2.77 -3.03
CA ALA A 94 1.82 3.97 -2.39
C ALA A 94 3.33 4.16 -2.61
N TYR A 95 3.71 5.39 -2.92
CA TYR A 95 5.07 5.88 -2.81
C TYR A 95 5.17 6.78 -1.58
N ILE A 96 6.03 6.41 -0.64
CA ILE A 96 6.28 7.14 0.61
C ILE A 96 7.77 7.39 0.73
N TYR A 97 8.18 8.65 0.74
CA TYR A 97 9.57 9.06 0.92
C TYR A 97 9.68 10.08 2.05
N ILE A 98 10.38 9.70 3.11
CA ILE A 98 10.59 10.53 4.31
C ILE A 98 12.06 10.98 4.35
N PRO A 99 12.36 12.28 4.18
CA PRO A 99 13.73 12.79 4.20
C PRO A 99 14.41 12.71 5.56
N ARG A 100 15.72 12.97 5.59
CA ARG A 100 16.52 12.94 6.83
C ARG A 100 16.01 13.89 7.88
N ASN A 101 16.05 13.47 9.14
CA ASN A 101 15.63 14.27 10.31
C ASN A 101 14.17 14.74 10.25
N VAL A 102 13.30 14.01 9.54
CA VAL A 102 11.86 14.28 9.49
C VAL A 102 11.13 13.26 10.35
N GLU A 103 10.32 13.76 11.27
CA GLU A 103 9.34 12.97 12.01
C GLU A 103 7.96 13.25 11.43
N VAL A 104 7.29 12.20 10.97
CA VAL A 104 5.93 12.32 10.42
C VAL A 104 4.94 12.35 11.59
N GLU A 105 4.35 13.51 11.85
CA GLU A 105 3.49 13.75 13.03
C GLU A 105 2.19 12.95 13.03
N LYS A 106 1.70 12.54 11.86
CA LYS A 106 0.42 11.84 11.65
C LYS A 106 0.63 10.56 10.86
N PRO A 107 0.01 9.43 11.21
CA PRO A 107 0.22 8.20 10.48
C PRO A 107 -0.28 8.31 9.04
N ILE A 108 0.34 7.53 8.15
CA ILE A 108 -0.07 7.41 6.75
C ILE A 108 -0.93 6.15 6.60
N GLN A 109 -2.20 6.32 6.24
CA GLN A 109 -3.11 5.22 5.94
C GLN A 109 -3.08 4.91 4.43
N VAL A 110 -2.79 3.65 4.09
CA VAL A 110 -2.92 3.09 2.74
C VAL A 110 -4.09 2.11 2.76
N LEU A 111 -5.19 2.50 2.15
CA LEU A 111 -6.47 1.80 2.25
C LEU A 111 -6.87 1.26 0.88
N ASN A 112 -6.98 -0.06 0.77
CA ASN A 112 -7.38 -0.75 -0.46
C ASN A 112 -8.78 -1.34 -0.27
N PHE A 113 -9.75 -0.81 -0.99
CA PHE A 113 -11.14 -1.27 -1.00
C PHE A 113 -11.44 -2.05 -2.28
N THR A 114 -12.25 -3.11 -2.13
CA THR A 114 -12.82 -3.85 -3.27
C THR A 114 -14.34 -3.82 -3.22
N THR A 115 -14.99 -3.43 -4.32
CA THR A 115 -16.45 -3.20 -4.37
C THR A 115 -17.23 -4.37 -4.96
N GLY A 116 -16.57 -5.27 -5.67
CA GLY A 116 -17.25 -6.35 -6.41
C GLY A 116 -17.91 -5.87 -7.69
N SER A 117 -17.39 -4.79 -8.30
CA SER A 117 -17.69 -4.37 -9.67
C SER A 117 -17.60 -5.54 -10.66
N GLU A 118 -16.60 -6.39 -10.46
CA GLU A 118 -16.36 -7.61 -11.22
C GLU A 118 -16.72 -8.87 -10.44
N ALA A 119 -17.04 -9.94 -11.17
CA ALA A 119 -17.36 -11.25 -10.60
C ALA A 119 -16.18 -11.85 -9.80
N ALA A 120 -14.94 -11.54 -10.20
CA ALA A 120 -13.74 -11.79 -9.43
C ALA A 120 -12.67 -10.76 -9.78
N THR A 121 -11.96 -10.23 -8.78
CA THR A 121 -10.99 -9.12 -8.95
C THR A 121 -9.59 -9.53 -8.48
N MET A 122 -8.56 -9.20 -9.25
CA MET A 122 -7.16 -9.34 -8.84
C MET A 122 -6.52 -7.96 -8.70
N LEU A 123 -5.99 -7.68 -7.51
CA LEU A 123 -5.28 -6.43 -7.20
C LEU A 123 -3.77 -6.71 -7.12
N GLN A 124 -2.98 -5.72 -7.52
CA GLN A 124 -1.51 -5.74 -7.55
C GLN A 124 -0.87 -4.53 -6.83
N PRO A 125 -1.16 -4.22 -5.55
CA PRO A 125 -0.59 -3.06 -4.88
C PRO A 125 0.94 -3.14 -4.86
N ARG A 126 1.61 -2.11 -5.38
CA ARG A 126 3.07 -1.98 -5.36
C ARG A 126 3.46 -0.78 -4.53
N ASN A 127 3.96 -1.04 -3.33
CA ASN A 127 4.37 0.01 -2.41
C ASN A 127 5.90 0.15 -2.38
N LEU A 128 6.37 1.40 -2.34
CA LEU A 128 7.77 1.75 -2.09
C LEU A 128 7.83 2.74 -0.93
N ILE A 129 8.53 2.33 0.14
CA ILE A 129 8.71 3.12 1.35
C ILE A 129 10.21 3.34 1.55
N VAL A 130 10.63 4.60 1.54
CA VAL A 130 12.03 4.99 1.77
C VAL A 130 12.08 5.98 2.92
N VAL A 131 12.78 5.60 3.99
CA VAL A 131 12.90 6.38 5.22
C VAL A 131 14.37 6.66 5.46
N GLU A 132 14.74 7.93 5.28
CA GLU A 132 16.11 8.38 5.36
C GLU A 132 16.63 8.48 6.81
N GLN A 133 17.91 8.82 6.95
CA GLN A 133 18.61 8.79 8.24
C GLN A 133 17.89 9.63 9.30
N ASN A 134 17.76 9.07 10.51
CA ASN A 134 17.14 9.74 11.66
C ASN A 134 15.72 10.26 11.37
N ALA A 135 14.97 9.55 10.52
CA ALA A 135 13.58 9.85 10.22
C ALA A 135 12.63 8.82 10.86
N HIS A 136 11.41 9.24 11.18
CA HIS A 136 10.39 8.42 11.83
C HIS A 136 9.08 8.46 11.07
N VAL A 137 8.45 7.31 10.84
CA VAL A 137 7.12 7.23 10.22
C VAL A 137 6.30 6.06 10.75
N GLN A 138 5.01 6.31 10.91
CA GLN A 138 3.99 5.29 11.17
C GLN A 138 3.09 5.11 9.95
N ILE A 139 2.88 3.87 9.53
CA ILE A 139 2.10 3.51 8.33
C ILE A 139 1.06 2.46 8.71
N ILE A 140 -0.15 2.62 8.19
CA ILE A 140 -1.25 1.69 8.42
C ILE A 140 -1.76 1.23 7.06
N GLU A 141 -1.53 -0.03 6.72
CA GLU A 141 -2.02 -0.65 5.50
C GLU A 141 -3.29 -1.45 5.81
N ARG A 142 -4.37 -1.21 5.06
CA ARG A 142 -5.62 -1.98 5.18
C ARG A 142 -6.05 -2.52 3.84
N HIS A 143 -6.43 -3.80 3.83
CA HIS A 143 -7.18 -4.42 2.74
C HIS A 143 -8.60 -4.72 3.25
N GLN A 144 -9.61 -4.28 2.48
CA GLN A 144 -11.00 -4.38 2.88
C GLN A 144 -11.94 -4.59 1.68
N SER A 145 -12.54 -5.77 1.64
CA SER A 145 -13.61 -6.13 0.71
C SER A 145 -14.93 -5.58 1.24
N LEU A 146 -15.67 -4.90 0.37
CA LEU A 146 -17.05 -4.42 0.57
C LEU A 146 -18.06 -5.33 -0.15
N THR A 147 -17.59 -6.47 -0.64
CA THR A 147 -18.32 -7.47 -1.41
C THR A 147 -17.95 -8.86 -0.91
N SER A 148 -18.78 -9.84 -1.24
CA SER A 148 -18.44 -11.26 -1.06
C SER A 148 -17.94 -11.90 -2.36
N ASN A 149 -17.77 -11.14 -3.44
CA ASN A 149 -17.12 -11.64 -4.66
C ASN A 149 -15.66 -12.04 -4.38
N PRO A 150 -15.12 -13.08 -5.03
CA PRO A 150 -13.73 -13.46 -4.89
C PRO A 150 -12.76 -12.32 -5.23
N VAL A 151 -11.84 -12.06 -4.32
CA VAL A 151 -10.75 -11.09 -4.49
C VAL A 151 -9.42 -11.81 -4.30
N LEU A 152 -8.44 -11.53 -5.16
CA LEU A 152 -7.06 -11.95 -4.97
C LEU A 152 -6.16 -10.71 -4.96
N THR A 153 -5.67 -10.33 -3.80
CA THR A 153 -4.70 -9.24 -3.67
C THR A 153 -3.30 -9.83 -3.60
N ASN A 154 -2.43 -9.39 -4.50
CA ASN A 154 -1.01 -9.70 -4.50
C ASN A 154 -0.26 -8.41 -4.17
N SER A 155 -0.01 -8.12 -2.89
CA SER A 155 0.65 -6.90 -2.43
C SER A 155 2.16 -7.11 -2.33
N VAL A 156 2.94 -6.15 -2.83
CA VAL A 156 4.39 -6.15 -2.70
C VAL A 156 4.86 -4.79 -2.19
N THR A 157 5.52 -4.81 -1.04
CA THR A 157 6.06 -3.62 -0.38
C THR A 157 7.57 -3.74 -0.23
N GLU A 158 8.32 -2.74 -0.71
CA GLU A 158 9.75 -2.59 -0.40
C GLU A 158 9.96 -1.45 0.59
N ILE A 159 10.72 -1.71 1.65
CA ILE A 159 11.02 -0.77 2.73
C ILE A 159 12.54 -0.62 2.84
N PHE A 160 13.00 0.62 2.72
CA PHE A 160 14.40 0.99 2.93
C PHE A 160 14.49 1.89 4.16
N ALA A 161 15.10 1.37 5.22
CA ALA A 161 15.30 2.07 6.48
C ALA A 161 16.77 2.44 6.64
N ALA A 162 17.07 3.73 6.51
CA ALA A 162 18.43 4.25 6.63
C ALA A 162 18.90 4.29 8.10
N LYS A 163 20.13 4.74 8.30
CA LYS A 163 20.76 4.71 9.63
C LYS A 163 19.90 5.45 10.66
N ASP A 164 19.75 4.89 11.86
CA ASP A 164 19.02 5.53 12.97
C ASP A 164 17.54 5.87 12.65
N SER A 165 16.93 5.31 11.57
CA SER A 165 15.52 5.56 11.22
C SER A 165 14.56 4.62 11.96
N THR A 166 13.33 5.05 12.19
CA THR A 166 12.26 4.21 12.79
C THR A 166 11.06 4.11 11.84
N VAL A 167 10.59 2.89 11.59
CA VAL A 167 9.45 2.62 10.70
C VAL A 167 8.51 1.64 11.39
N ASP A 168 7.29 2.08 11.68
CA ASP A 168 6.26 1.24 12.28
C ASP A 168 5.11 1.02 11.29
N ILE A 169 4.89 -0.23 10.89
CA ILE A 169 3.88 -0.60 9.89
C ILE A 169 2.84 -1.51 10.55
N TYR A 170 1.58 -1.12 10.45
CA TYR A 170 0.43 -1.88 10.92
C TYR A 170 -0.36 -2.37 9.72
N LYS A 171 -0.38 -3.68 9.48
CA LYS A 171 -1.13 -4.31 8.40
C LYS A 171 -2.41 -4.91 8.97
N ILE A 172 -3.55 -4.38 8.54
CA ILE A 172 -4.88 -4.82 8.96
C ILE A 172 -5.55 -5.56 7.81
N GLN A 173 -5.73 -6.86 7.98
CA GLN A 173 -6.32 -7.75 6.99
C GLN A 173 -7.65 -8.24 7.56
N ASN A 174 -8.72 -7.52 7.23
CA ASN A 174 -10.06 -7.78 7.75
C ASN A 174 -11.04 -7.99 6.59
N ASP A 175 -10.69 -8.93 5.71
CA ASP A 175 -11.43 -9.22 4.50
C ASP A 175 -12.52 -10.29 4.69
N ASP A 176 -13.48 -10.31 3.75
CA ASP A 176 -14.48 -11.38 3.63
C ASP A 176 -13.80 -12.74 3.42
N LYS A 177 -14.48 -13.83 3.79
CA LYS A 177 -14.00 -15.21 3.68
C LYS A 177 -13.70 -15.63 2.24
N THR A 178 -14.12 -14.86 1.25
CA THR A 178 -13.83 -15.13 -0.17
C THR A 178 -12.59 -14.42 -0.69
N ALA A 179 -12.06 -13.45 0.05
CA ALA A 179 -10.84 -12.73 -0.36
C ALA A 179 -9.58 -13.54 -0.01
N SER A 180 -8.59 -13.47 -0.88
CA SER A 180 -7.26 -14.04 -0.65
C SER A 180 -6.23 -12.94 -0.77
N LEU A 181 -5.24 -12.95 0.12
CA LEU A 181 -4.17 -11.97 0.16
C LEU A 181 -2.82 -12.68 0.22
N VAL A 182 -1.95 -12.35 -0.73
CA VAL A 182 -0.52 -12.65 -0.69
C VAL A 182 0.19 -11.32 -0.48
N ASP A 183 0.70 -11.11 0.72
CA ASP A 183 1.49 -9.94 1.11
C ASP A 183 2.97 -10.34 1.13
N ASN A 184 3.81 -9.60 0.41
CA ASN A 184 5.25 -9.72 0.50
C ASN A 184 5.85 -8.37 0.91
N SER A 185 6.54 -8.36 2.05
CA SER A 185 7.27 -7.19 2.54
C SER A 185 8.78 -7.48 2.54
N TYR A 186 9.52 -6.71 1.76
CA TYR A 186 10.99 -6.80 1.67
C TYR A 186 11.60 -5.59 2.36
N ILE A 187 12.50 -5.83 3.31
CA ILE A 187 13.04 -4.77 4.18
C ILE A 187 14.57 -4.78 4.10
N GLU A 188 15.15 -3.63 3.75
CA GLU A 188 16.58 -3.37 3.90
C GLU A 188 16.81 -2.37 5.04
N GLN A 189 17.59 -2.79 6.04
CA GLN A 189 17.90 -2.01 7.24
C GLN A 189 19.38 -1.60 7.27
N LYS A 190 19.65 -0.37 7.67
CA LYS A 190 21.02 0.11 7.96
C LYS A 190 21.25 0.14 9.48
N SER A 191 22.46 0.53 9.90
CA SER A 191 22.84 0.50 11.32
C SER A 191 21.87 1.29 12.20
N ASN A 192 21.47 0.70 13.32
CA ASN A 192 20.55 1.29 14.31
C ASN A 192 19.16 1.67 13.79
N SER A 193 18.77 1.27 12.57
CA SER A 193 17.37 1.42 12.17
C SER A 193 16.49 0.43 12.92
N VAL A 194 15.23 0.80 13.15
CA VAL A 194 14.20 -0.07 13.69
C VAL A 194 13.05 -0.13 12.71
N VAL A 195 12.71 -1.33 12.25
CA VAL A 195 11.52 -1.57 11.42
C VAL A 195 10.63 -2.59 12.12
N SER A 196 9.43 -2.16 12.50
CA SER A 196 8.40 -3.01 13.11
C SER A 196 7.28 -3.25 12.11
N VAL A 197 6.95 -4.51 11.84
CA VAL A 197 5.78 -4.86 11.02
C VAL A 197 4.82 -5.68 11.87
N HIS A 198 3.65 -5.10 12.13
CA HIS A 198 2.59 -5.69 12.93
C HIS A 198 1.45 -6.12 12.01
N THR A 199 1.26 -7.41 11.83
CA THR A 199 0.18 -7.95 10.99
C THR A 199 -0.95 -8.47 11.85
N PHE A 200 -2.15 -7.98 11.58
CA PHE A 200 -3.40 -8.40 12.21
C PHE A 200 -4.32 -8.98 11.14
N SER A 201 -4.48 -10.30 11.15
CA SER A 201 -5.32 -11.03 10.19
C SER A 201 -6.56 -11.58 10.89
N PHE A 202 -7.73 -11.05 10.54
CA PHE A 202 -9.02 -11.37 11.19
C PHE A 202 -10.02 -12.08 10.24
N GLY A 203 -9.65 -12.33 8.98
CA GLY A 203 -10.50 -12.93 7.96
C GLY A 203 -9.71 -13.37 6.72
N GLY A 204 -10.43 -13.70 5.64
CA GLY A 204 -9.86 -14.21 4.38
C GLY A 204 -9.97 -15.72 4.17
N ASN A 205 -9.90 -16.15 2.90
CA ASN A 205 -9.84 -17.53 2.46
C ASN A 205 -8.40 -18.08 2.59
N ILE A 206 -7.47 -17.44 1.89
CA ILE A 206 -6.04 -17.76 1.92
C ILE A 206 -5.30 -16.46 2.22
N THR A 207 -4.58 -16.44 3.33
CA THR A 207 -3.72 -15.33 3.73
C THR A 207 -2.30 -15.83 3.85
N ARG A 208 -1.39 -15.24 3.08
CA ARG A 208 0.05 -15.49 3.16
C ARG A 208 0.75 -14.15 3.37
N ASN A 209 1.50 -14.06 4.47
CA ASN A 209 2.35 -12.92 4.84
C ASN A 209 3.82 -13.31 4.79
#